data_AF-A0A3B4B415-F1
#
_entry.id   AF-A0A3B4B415-F1
#
_cell.length_a   1.000
_cell.length_b   1.000
_cell.length_c   1.000
_cell.angle_alpha   90.00
_cell.angle_beta   90.00
_cell.angle_gamma   90.00
#
_symmetry.space_group_name_H-M   'P 1'
#
loop_
_entity.id
_entity.type
_entity.pdbx_description
1 polymer ?
#
loop_
_entity_poly.entity_id
_entity_poly.type
_entity_poly.pdbx_seq_one_letter_code
_entity_poly.pdbx_strand_id
1 'polypeptide(L)'
;MEDQETLKFESLQDELEYWKEQAAKHQAEEAQLELSEFQQMSRDYESELETELKQCETRNKELLSLNQRLRMELDNYKEKYEVQHSEAFRQISELESELSQTSAVKEQLQRYIRELEQANDDLERAKRYNISNCFNFI
;
A
#
# COMPACT_ATOMS: atom_id res chain seq x y z
N MET A 1 -2.83 -49.74 -53.28
CA MET A 1 -2.75 -51.09 -53.88
C MET A 1 -1.27 -51.36 -54.01
N GLU A 2 -0.66 -51.85 -52.94
CA GLU A 2 0.69 -52.40 -53.01
C GLU A 2 0.53 -53.90 -53.25
N ASP A 3 1.22 -54.36 -54.28
CA ASP A 3 1.21 -55.74 -54.73
C ASP A 3 1.53 -56.67 -53.56
N GLN A 4 0.56 -57.51 -53.19
CA GLN A 4 0.81 -58.69 -52.39
C GLN A 4 1.66 -59.64 -53.24
N GLU A 5 2.99 -59.44 -53.24
CA GLU A 5 3.93 -60.47 -53.65
C GLU A 5 3.61 -61.71 -52.82
N THR A 6 3.09 -62.74 -53.49
CA THR A 6 2.81 -64.03 -52.88
C THR A 6 4.15 -64.61 -52.40
N LEU A 7 4.47 -64.41 -51.12
CA LEU A 7 5.59 -65.05 -50.46
C LEU A 7 5.43 -66.57 -50.62
N LYS A 8 6.21 -67.16 -51.51
CA LYS A 8 6.29 -68.61 -51.65
C LYS A 8 7.31 -69.12 -50.66
N PHE A 9 6.85 -69.67 -49.54
CA PHE A 9 7.71 -70.31 -48.56
C PHE A 9 8.09 -71.71 -49.03
N GLU A 10 9.38 -72.07 -48.88
CA GLU A 10 9.90 -73.38 -49.28
C GLU A 10 9.55 -74.47 -48.24
N SER A 11 9.27 -74.09 -46.99
CA SER A 11 8.74 -74.96 -45.94
C SER A 11 7.79 -74.23 -44.99
N LEU A 12 6.93 -75.00 -44.29
CA LEU A 12 6.05 -74.49 -43.23
C LEU A 12 6.84 -73.86 -42.07
N GLN A 13 8.09 -74.28 -41.88
CA GLN A 13 8.99 -73.75 -40.86
C GLN A 13 9.39 -72.31 -41.18
N ASP A 14 9.71 -72.03 -42.46
CA ASP A 14 10.13 -70.71 -42.93
C ASP A 14 8.98 -69.70 -42.91
N GLU A 15 7.76 -70.16 -43.19
CA GLU A 15 6.55 -69.34 -43.05
C GLU A 15 6.31 -68.93 -41.58
N LEU A 16 6.48 -69.87 -40.65
CA LEU A 16 6.30 -69.62 -39.21
C LEU A 16 7.37 -68.66 -38.67
N GLU A 17 8.61 -68.79 -39.14
CA GLU A 17 9.73 -67.92 -38.76
C GLU A 17 9.55 -66.50 -39.33
N TYR A 18 9.11 -66.37 -40.59
CA TYR A 18 8.77 -65.09 -41.21
C TYR A 18 7.68 -64.33 -40.45
N TRP A 19 6.55 -64.99 -40.13
CA TRP A 19 5.47 -64.34 -39.39
C TRP A 19 5.85 -63.98 -37.96
N LYS A 20 6.71 -64.77 -37.31
CA LYS A 20 7.28 -64.43 -36.00
C LYS A 20 8.15 -63.18 -36.08
N GLU A 21 9.03 -63.10 -37.08
CA GLU A 21 9.91 -61.95 -37.26
C GLU A 21 9.12 -60.69 -37.60
N GLN A 22 8.09 -60.80 -38.44
CA GLN A 22 7.21 -59.66 -38.75
C GLN A 22 6.38 -59.21 -37.55
N ALA A 23 5.82 -60.13 -36.77
CA ALA A 23 5.11 -59.77 -35.54
C ALA A 23 6.05 -59.06 -34.55
N ALA A 24 7.29 -59.54 -34.39
CA ALA A 24 8.28 -58.90 -33.53
C ALA A 24 8.70 -57.52 -34.03
N LYS A 25 8.86 -57.33 -35.35
CA LYS A 25 9.13 -56.02 -35.96
C LYS A 25 8.00 -55.04 -35.73
N HIS A 26 6.76 -55.42 -36.05
CA HIS A 26 5.60 -54.57 -35.82
C HIS A 26 5.44 -54.18 -34.35
N GLN A 27 5.64 -55.13 -33.43
CA GLN A 27 5.54 -54.86 -31.99
C GLN A 27 6.66 -53.92 -31.49
N ALA A 28 7.86 -54.01 -32.06
CA ALA A 28 8.95 -53.09 -31.77
C ALA A 28 8.68 -51.69 -32.36
N GLU A 29 8.13 -51.61 -33.57
CA GLU A 29 7.74 -50.35 -34.22
C GLU A 29 6.62 -49.65 -33.45
N GLU A 30 5.57 -50.37 -33.03
CA GLU A 30 4.48 -49.83 -32.20
C GLU A 30 5.02 -49.29 -30.86
N ALA A 31 5.84 -50.07 -30.15
CA ALA A 31 6.44 -49.63 -28.89
C ALA A 31 7.35 -48.40 -29.07
N GLN A 32 8.04 -48.29 -30.21
CA GLN A 32 8.89 -47.15 -30.52
C GLN A 32 8.07 -45.90 -30.84
N LEU A 33 6.94 -46.05 -31.56
CA LEU A 33 5.99 -44.97 -31.82
C LEU A 33 5.36 -44.47 -30.52
N GLU A 34 4.83 -45.37 -29.69
CA GLU A 34 4.25 -45.02 -28.38
C GLU A 34 5.26 -44.29 -27.48
N LEU A 35 6.52 -44.75 -27.44
CA LEU A 35 7.57 -44.09 -26.68
C LEU A 35 7.86 -42.69 -27.24
N SER A 36 7.92 -42.53 -28.56
CA SER A 36 8.15 -41.24 -29.20
C SER A 36 7.02 -40.25 -28.91
N GLU A 37 5.76 -40.70 -28.98
CA GLU A 37 4.58 -39.91 -28.63
C GLU A 37 4.62 -39.49 -27.16
N PHE A 38 4.92 -40.42 -26.24
CA PHE A 38 5.04 -40.11 -24.82
C PHE A 38 6.14 -39.08 -24.55
N GLN A 39 7.31 -39.22 -25.18
CA GLN A 39 8.41 -38.26 -25.06
C GLN A 39 8.05 -36.88 -25.62
N GLN A 40 7.26 -36.82 -26.68
CA GLN A 40 6.78 -35.55 -27.23
C GLN A 40 5.79 -34.90 -26.28
N MET A 41 4.79 -35.64 -25.82
CA MET A 41 3.79 -35.16 -24.86
C MET A 41 4.43 -34.68 -23.54
N SER A 42 5.44 -35.40 -23.04
CA SER A 42 6.18 -34.99 -21.83
C SER A 42 6.90 -33.66 -22.05
N ARG A 43 7.53 -33.47 -23.21
CA ARG A 43 8.23 -32.22 -23.55
C ARG A 43 7.28 -31.05 -23.69
N ASP A 44 6.13 -31.26 -24.33
CA ASP A 44 5.12 -30.22 -24.49
C ASP A 44 4.54 -29.81 -23.11
N TYR A 45 4.26 -30.79 -22.25
CA TYR A 45 3.78 -30.54 -20.89
C TYR A 45 4.81 -29.81 -20.02
N GLU A 46 6.09 -30.19 -20.09
CA GLU A 46 7.18 -29.48 -19.40
C GLU A 46 7.28 -28.02 -19.86
N SER A 47 7.14 -27.76 -21.16
CA SER A 47 7.14 -26.41 -21.72
C SER A 47 5.95 -25.57 -21.24
N GLU A 48 4.76 -26.17 -21.11
CA GLU A 48 3.58 -25.52 -20.53
C GLU A 48 3.83 -25.14 -19.06
N LEU A 49 4.31 -26.08 -18.24
CA LEU A 49 4.64 -25.84 -16.83
C LEU A 49 5.70 -24.75 -16.66
N GLU A 50 6.76 -24.75 -17.48
CA GLU A 50 7.76 -23.69 -17.46
C GLU A 50 7.16 -22.32 -17.79
N THR A 51 6.21 -22.27 -18.71
CA THR A 51 5.54 -21.04 -19.12
C THR A 51 4.67 -20.50 -17.98
N GLU A 52 3.90 -21.37 -17.34
CA GLU A 52 3.08 -21.01 -16.16
C GLU A 52 3.95 -20.55 -15.00
N LEU A 53 5.07 -21.22 -14.74
CA LEU A 53 6.02 -20.84 -13.70
C LEU A 53 6.60 -19.46 -13.98
N LYS A 54 7.06 -19.19 -15.21
CA LYS A 54 7.58 -17.88 -15.62
C LYS A 54 6.54 -16.76 -15.45
N GLN A 55 5.28 -17.03 -15.79
CA GLN A 55 4.19 -16.08 -15.58
C GLN A 55 3.95 -15.81 -14.09
N CYS A 56 3.90 -16.85 -13.26
CA CYS A 56 3.75 -16.72 -11.81
C CYS A 56 4.90 -15.94 -11.18
N GLU A 57 6.14 -16.25 -11.55
CA GLU A 57 7.33 -15.53 -11.06
C GLU A 57 7.31 -14.05 -11.47
N THR A 58 6.92 -13.75 -12.70
CA THR A 58 6.81 -12.38 -13.19
C THR A 58 5.75 -11.61 -12.40
N ARG A 59 4.56 -12.21 -12.21
CA ARG A 59 3.49 -11.61 -11.42
C ARG A 59 3.91 -11.40 -9.96
N ASN A 60 4.66 -12.33 -9.38
CA ASN A 60 5.18 -12.19 -8.01
C ASN A 60 6.18 -11.02 -7.92
N LYS A 61 7.11 -10.91 -8.87
CA LYS A 61 8.05 -9.77 -8.95
C LYS A 61 7.32 -8.43 -9.07
N GLU A 62 6.28 -8.35 -9.89
CA GLU A 62 5.44 -7.15 -10.03
C GLU A 62 4.71 -6.81 -8.72
N LEU A 63 4.13 -7.80 -8.04
CA LEU A 63 3.47 -7.60 -6.76
C LEU A 63 4.45 -7.13 -5.68
N LEU A 64 5.67 -7.68 -5.65
CA LEU A 64 6.71 -7.26 -4.72
C LEU A 64 7.16 -5.82 -4.97
N SER A 65 7.36 -5.43 -6.24
CA SER A 65 7.74 -4.06 -6.59
C SER A 65 6.63 -3.06 -6.26
N LEU A 66 5.36 -3.43 -6.53
CA LEU A 66 4.20 -2.65 -6.13
C LEU A 66 4.11 -2.52 -4.61
N ASN A 67 4.34 -3.60 -3.87
CA ASN A 67 4.31 -3.57 -2.40
C ASN A 67 5.39 -2.65 -1.85
N GLN A 68 6.61 -2.72 -2.37
CA GLN A 68 7.71 -1.83 -1.99
C GLN A 68 7.35 -0.37 -2.26
N ARG A 69 6.81 -0.07 -3.45
CA ARG A 69 6.36 1.29 -3.80
C ARG A 69 5.28 1.79 -2.84
N LEU A 70 4.26 0.98 -2.55
CA LEU A 70 3.19 1.34 -1.62
C LEU A 70 3.70 1.57 -0.20
N ARG A 71 4.69 0.79 0.26
CA ARG A 71 5.35 1.01 1.55
C ARG A 71 6.05 2.36 1.60
N MET A 72 6.81 2.69 0.56
CA MET A 72 7.49 4.00 0.46
C MET A 72 6.50 5.16 0.43
N GLU A 73 5.40 5.03 -0.34
CA GLU A 73 4.33 6.03 -0.37
C GLU A 73 3.70 6.21 1.02
N LEU A 74 3.43 5.10 1.72
CA LEU A 74 2.87 5.12 3.07
C LEU A 74 3.80 5.77 4.09
N ASP A 75 5.10 5.49 4.04
CA ASP A 75 6.09 6.10 4.92
C ASP A 75 6.22 7.61 4.65
N ASN A 76 6.19 8.03 3.38
CA ASN A 76 6.17 9.44 3.00
C ASN A 76 4.91 10.17 3.51
N TYR A 77 3.73 9.54 3.43
CA TYR A 77 2.51 10.13 3.98
C TYR A 77 2.55 10.23 5.50
N LYS A 78 3.10 9.23 6.19
CA LYS A 78 3.31 9.29 7.65
C LYS A 78 4.24 10.44 8.03
N GLU A 79 5.38 10.57 7.36
CA GLU A 79 6.33 11.65 7.63
C GLU A 79 5.68 13.03 7.44
N LYS A 80 4.95 13.23 6.33
CA LYS A 80 4.20 14.46 6.09
C LYS A 80 3.15 14.73 7.16
N TYR A 81 2.43 13.70 7.58
CA TYR A 81 1.43 13.81 8.63
C TYR A 81 2.06 14.22 9.96
N GLU A 82 3.14 13.58 10.38
CA GLU A 82 3.85 13.90 11.62
C GLU A 82 4.37 15.34 11.62
N VAL A 83 4.97 15.78 10.51
CA VAL A 83 5.43 17.17 10.36
C VAL A 83 4.26 18.14 10.50
N GLN A 84 3.19 17.96 9.71
CA GLN A 84 2.02 18.84 9.77
C GLN A 84 1.34 18.83 11.14
N HIS A 85 1.24 17.67 11.78
CA HIS A 85 0.67 17.52 13.09
C HIS A 85 1.50 18.26 14.15
N SER A 86 2.84 18.13 14.09
CA SER A 86 3.74 18.84 15.00
C SER A 86 3.67 20.37 14.81
N GLU A 87 3.58 20.84 13.57
CA GLU A 87 3.43 22.27 13.25
C GLU A 87 2.09 22.81 13.74
N ALA A 88 1.00 22.09 13.48
CA ALA A 88 -0.33 22.46 13.95
C ALA A 88 -0.39 22.51 15.48
N PHE A 89 0.18 21.52 16.16
CA PHE A 89 0.26 21.50 17.62
C PHE A 89 1.03 22.71 18.17
N ARG A 90 2.15 23.08 17.53
CA ARG A 90 2.93 24.27 17.89
C ARG A 90 2.10 25.55 17.73
N GLN A 91 1.42 25.71 16.59
CA GLN A 91 0.56 26.87 16.32
C GLN A 91 -0.59 26.99 17.32
N ILE A 92 -1.24 25.87 17.65
CA ILE A 92 -2.32 25.85 18.65
C ILE A 92 -1.76 26.30 20.01
N SER A 93 -0.61 25.76 20.43
CA SER A 93 0.03 26.13 21.69
C SER A 93 0.40 27.62 21.74
N GLU A 94 0.93 28.17 20.65
CA GLU A 94 1.24 29.60 20.50
C GLU A 94 -0.04 30.45 20.64
N LEU A 95 -1.11 30.10 19.92
CA LEU A 95 -2.39 30.81 19.96
C LEU A 95 -3.05 30.75 21.33
N GLU A 96 -2.99 29.61 22.03
CA GLU A 96 -3.48 29.47 23.40
C GLU A 96 -2.72 30.38 24.37
N SER A 97 -1.41 30.47 24.22
CA SER A 97 -0.56 31.39 25.00
C SER A 97 -0.94 32.85 24.73
N GLU A 98 -1.06 33.27 23.48
CA GLU A 98 -1.46 34.63 23.10
C GLU A 98 -2.86 34.98 23.62
N LEU A 99 -3.80 34.04 23.54
CA LEU A 99 -5.15 34.21 24.06
C LEU A 99 -5.14 34.39 25.59
N SER A 100 -4.34 33.61 26.31
CA SER A 100 -4.19 33.73 27.75
C SER A 100 -3.61 35.08 28.15
N GLN A 101 -2.59 35.55 27.42
CA GLN A 101 -1.97 36.86 27.62
C GLN A 101 -2.96 37.99 27.35
N THR A 102 -3.69 37.92 26.25
CA THR A 102 -4.69 38.93 25.87
C THR A 102 -5.81 39.00 26.91
N SER A 103 -6.27 37.85 27.39
CA SER A 103 -7.26 37.75 28.48
C SER A 103 -6.74 38.39 29.76
N ALA A 104 -5.50 38.13 30.15
CA ALA A 104 -4.88 38.73 31.33
C ALA A 104 -4.75 40.26 31.22
N VAL A 105 -4.33 40.77 30.06
CA VAL A 105 -4.26 42.22 29.79
C VAL A 105 -5.64 42.85 29.86
N LYS A 106 -6.67 42.20 29.28
CA LYS A 106 -8.05 42.66 29.37
C LYS A 106 -8.52 42.77 30.82
N GLU A 107 -8.24 41.77 31.65
CA GLU A 107 -8.59 41.80 33.08
C GLU A 107 -7.85 42.90 33.84
N GLN A 108 -6.59 43.17 33.51
CA GLN A 108 -5.82 44.28 34.09
C GLN A 108 -6.44 45.62 33.71
N LEU A 109 -6.78 45.83 32.43
CA LEU A 109 -7.42 47.06 31.96
C LEU A 109 -8.79 47.27 32.61
N GLN A 110 -9.58 46.22 32.77
CA GLN A 110 -10.87 46.31 33.47
C GLN A 110 -10.72 46.71 34.95
N ARG A 111 -9.69 46.20 35.64
CA ARG A 111 -9.37 46.63 37.01
C ARG A 111 -8.96 48.10 37.04
N TYR A 112 -8.06 48.48 36.13
CA TYR A 112 -7.59 49.86 36.04
C TYR A 112 -8.71 50.86 35.76
N ILE A 113 -9.68 50.52 34.90
CA ILE A 113 -10.87 51.35 34.66
C ILE A 113 -11.66 51.57 35.96
N ARG A 114 -11.90 50.51 36.74
CA ARG A 114 -12.63 50.64 38.02
C ARG A 114 -11.88 51.50 39.03
N GLU A 115 -10.56 51.37 39.08
CA GLU A 115 -9.70 52.21 39.95
C GLU A 115 -9.79 53.70 39.55
N LEU A 116 -9.78 53.99 38.24
CA LEU A 116 -9.94 55.35 37.73
C LEU A 116 -11.35 55.92 38.02
N GLU A 117 -12.39 55.10 37.86
CA GLU A 117 -13.76 55.48 38.20
C GLU A 117 -13.88 55.82 39.69
N GLN A 118 -13.32 54.99 40.57
CA GLN A 118 -13.30 55.25 42.02
C GLN A 118 -12.53 56.54 42.38
N ALA A 119 -11.35 56.74 41.79
CA ALA A 119 -10.55 57.94 42.03
C ALA A 119 -11.28 59.22 41.56
N ASN A 120 -12.05 59.12 40.47
CA ASN A 120 -12.86 60.22 39.97
C ASN A 120 -14.03 60.53 40.93
N ASP A 121 -14.75 59.52 41.40
CA ASP A 121 -15.81 59.67 42.41
C ASP A 121 -15.30 60.34 43.70
N ASP A 122 -14.12 59.94 44.16
CA ASP A 122 -13.47 60.53 45.35
C ASP A 122 -13.09 62.00 45.11
N LEU A 123 -12.58 62.33 43.91
CA LEU A 123 -12.24 63.70 43.53
C LEU A 123 -13.49 64.60 43.43
N GLU A 124 -14.56 64.10 42.82
CA GLU A 124 -15.85 64.80 42.81
C GLU A 124 -16.38 65.04 44.22
N ARG A 125 -16.29 64.04 45.11
CA ARG A 125 -16.70 64.16 46.50
C ARG A 125 -15.88 65.23 47.23
N ALA A 126 -14.55 65.22 47.08
CA ALA A 126 -13.66 66.22 47.66
C ALA A 126 -13.99 67.64 47.15
N LYS A 127 -14.28 67.77 45.85
CA LYS A 127 -14.72 69.04 45.24
C LYS A 127 -16.02 69.54 45.87
N ARG A 128 -17.03 68.67 46.02
CA ARG A 128 -18.32 69.03 46.66
C ARG A 128 -18.14 69.45 48.12
N TYR A 129 -17.31 68.74 48.89
CA TYR A 129 -16.98 69.10 50.27
C TYR A 129 -16.31 70.47 50.36
N ASN A 130 -15.31 70.74 49.50
CA ASN A 130 -14.59 72.01 49.50
C ASN A 130 -15.51 73.18 49.14
N ILE A 131 -16.36 73.02 48.12
CA ILE A 131 -17.38 74.01 47.74
C ILE A 131 -18.32 74.28 48.92
N SER A 132 -18.87 73.22 49.54
CA SER A 132 -19.77 73.37 50.69
C SER A 132 -19.10 74.06 51.87
N ASN A 133 -17.85 73.73 52.18
CA ASN A 133 -17.11 74.38 53.26
C ASN A 133 -16.89 75.87 52.96
N CYS A 134 -16.48 76.23 51.74
CA CYS A 134 -16.32 77.63 51.32
C CYS A 134 -17.63 78.44 51.43
N PHE A 135 -18.79 77.85 51.14
CA PHE A 135 -20.09 78.51 51.33
C PHE A 135 -20.51 78.67 52.80
N ASN A 136 -20.01 77.83 53.71
CA ASN A 136 -20.33 77.94 55.14
C ASN A 136 -19.42 78.94 55.90
N PHE A 137 -18.34 79.43 55.26
CA PHE A 137 -17.39 80.39 55.84
C PHE A 137 -17.60 81.85 55.36
N ILE A 138 -18.58 82.10 54.50
CA ILE A 138 -19.02 83.43 54.02
C ILE A 138 -20.38 83.74 54.63
#